data_AF-A0A0S4QZ41-F1
#
_entry.id   AF-A0A0S4QZ41-F1
#
_cell.length_a   1.000
_cell.length_b   1.000
_cell.length_c   1.000
_cell.angle_alpha   90.00
_cell.angle_beta   90.00
_cell.angle_gamma   90.00
#
_symmetry.space_group_name_H-M   'P 1'
#
loop_
_entity.id
_entity.type
_entity.pdbx_description
1 polymer ?
#
loop_
_entity_poly.entity_id
_entity_poly.type
_entity_poly.pdbx_seq_one_letter_code
_entity_poly.pdbx_strand_id
1 'polypeptide(L)'
;MSTTSTPDIETVETLLRKARRHGARGPELAQHLPALIDLLVPPNGTSPKERAAHAEQIIRKAIDTALDDPAKSAMRVLFGLAAGTRRSSVDFRRERAAAYMGITPGAFRRPRQEGVMILNIAFEIAATA
;
A
#
# COMPACT_ATOMS: atom_id res chain seq x y z
N MET A 1 3.29 29.01 -4.65
CA MET A 1 3.05 28.33 -5.94
C MET A 1 3.49 26.89 -5.77
N SER A 2 2.58 26.00 -5.37
CA SER A 2 2.90 24.58 -5.22
C SER A 2 2.64 23.92 -6.57
N THR A 3 3.70 23.56 -7.28
CA THR A 3 3.62 22.69 -8.44
C THR A 3 3.14 21.33 -7.94
N THR A 4 1.87 21.01 -8.21
CA THR A 4 1.33 19.66 -8.01
C THR A 4 1.99 18.76 -9.05
N SER A 5 3.24 18.38 -8.82
CA SER A 5 3.91 17.37 -9.64
C SER A 5 3.32 16.03 -9.23
N THR A 6 2.61 15.41 -10.16
CA THR A 6 2.20 14.01 -10.07
C THR A 6 3.35 13.17 -9.52
N PRO A 7 3.14 12.37 -8.45
CA PRO A 7 4.22 11.61 -7.84
C PRO A 7 4.75 10.58 -8.84
N ASP A 8 6.07 10.52 -8.97
CA ASP A 8 6.75 9.57 -9.84
C ASP A 8 6.39 8.12 -9.48
N ILE A 9 6.03 7.32 -10.48
CA ILE A 9 5.50 5.95 -10.30
C ILE A 9 6.55 5.05 -9.68
N GLU A 10 7.82 5.15 -10.10
CA GLU A 10 8.91 4.32 -9.56
C GLU A 10 9.13 4.60 -8.07
N THR A 11 9.04 5.88 -7.69
CA THR A 11 9.12 6.32 -6.30
C THR A 11 7.94 5.78 -5.48
N VAL A 12 6.71 5.89 -5.98
CA VAL A 12 5.51 5.35 -5.31
C VAL A 12 5.64 3.83 -5.13
N GLU A 13 5.99 3.10 -6.20
CA GLU A 13 6.13 1.64 -6.17
C GLU A 13 7.18 1.22 -5.14
N THR A 14 8.34 1.89 -5.14
CA THR A 14 9.43 1.63 -4.20
C THR A 14 8.98 1.80 -2.74
N LEU A 15 8.24 2.87 -2.45
CA LEU A 15 7.72 3.14 -1.11
C LEU A 15 6.61 2.15 -0.73
N LEU A 16 5.73 1.75 -1.65
CA LEU A 16 4.74 0.70 -1.42
C LEU A 16 5.40 -0.66 -1.11
N ARG A 17 6.47 -1.02 -1.82
CA ARG A 17 7.24 -2.26 -1.54
C ARG A 17 7.84 -2.25 -0.13
N LYS A 18 8.21 -1.08 0.39
CA LYS A 18 8.65 -0.91 1.79
C LYS A 18 7.46 -1.00 2.75
N ALA A 19 6.33 -0.32 2.44
CA ALA A 19 5.11 -0.36 3.23
C ALA A 19 4.54 -1.76 3.40
N ARG A 20 4.68 -2.62 2.38
CA ARG A 20 4.37 -4.05 2.50
C ARG A 20 5.01 -4.71 3.73
N ARG A 21 6.27 -4.38 4.04
CA ARG A 21 7.01 -5.03 5.15
C ARG A 21 6.42 -4.67 6.52
N HIS A 22 6.03 -3.42 6.73
CA HIS A 22 5.58 -2.91 8.03
C HIS A 22 4.05 -2.79 8.17
N GLY A 23 3.34 -2.79 7.04
CA GLY A 23 1.92 -2.45 6.95
C GLY A 23 1.71 -1.02 6.46
N ALA A 24 0.52 -0.75 5.90
CA ALA A 24 0.13 0.55 5.35
C ALA A 24 -0.97 1.24 6.18
N ARG A 25 -1.16 0.85 7.44
CA ARG A 25 -2.03 1.58 8.35
C ARG A 25 -1.34 2.85 8.85
N GLY A 26 -2.11 3.89 9.17
CA GLY A 26 -1.62 5.21 9.53
C GLY A 26 -0.50 5.20 10.58
N PRO A 27 -0.66 4.54 11.75
CA PRO A 27 0.40 4.47 12.75
C PRO A 27 1.68 3.80 12.25
N GLU A 28 1.54 2.70 11.52
CA GLU A 28 2.67 1.95 10.94
C GLU A 28 3.38 2.76 9.83
N LEU A 29 2.64 3.52 9.02
CA LEU A 29 3.19 4.47 8.06
C LEU A 29 3.93 5.61 8.75
N ALA A 30 3.34 6.21 9.78
CA ALA A 30 3.96 7.31 10.52
C ALA A 30 5.28 6.87 11.20
N GLN A 31 5.32 5.64 11.70
CA GLN A 31 6.50 5.10 12.37
C GLN A 31 7.61 4.67 11.41
N HIS A 32 7.26 4.06 10.26
CA HIS A 32 8.24 3.37 9.42
C HIS A 32 8.45 4.01 8.05
N LEU A 33 7.47 4.77 7.54
CA LEU A 33 7.43 5.30 6.18
C LEU A 33 6.89 6.74 6.10
N PRO A 34 7.45 7.70 6.85
CA PRO A 34 7.04 9.11 6.76
C PRO A 34 7.18 9.66 5.33
N ALA A 35 8.20 9.22 4.57
CA ALA A 35 8.40 9.63 3.19
C ALA A 35 7.20 9.27 2.26
N LEU A 36 6.49 8.17 2.52
CA LEU A 36 5.28 7.84 1.77
C LEU A 36 4.13 8.78 2.14
N ILE A 37 4.02 9.18 3.41
CA ILE A 37 3.03 10.16 3.84
C ILE A 37 3.34 11.52 3.22
N ASP A 38 4.59 11.96 3.23
CA ASP A 38 5.01 13.23 2.63
C ASP A 38 4.75 13.27 1.12
N LEU A 39 4.95 12.14 0.43
CA LEU A 39 4.65 12.01 -0.99
C LEU A 39 3.16 12.08 -1.29
N LEU A 40 2.33 11.32 -0.55
CA LEU A 40 0.89 11.21 -0.83
C LEU A 40 0.07 12.39 -0.30
N VAL A 41 0.51 12.97 0.82
CA VAL A 41 -0.19 14.04 1.52
C VAL A 41 0.86 15.05 1.97
N PRO A 42 1.32 15.96 1.08
CA PRO A 42 2.36 16.93 1.42
C PRO A 42 2.00 17.78 2.66
N PRO A 43 3.00 18.33 3.38
CA PRO A 43 2.75 19.20 4.52
C PRO A 43 1.83 20.37 4.12
N ASN A 44 0.63 20.42 4.70
CA ASN A 44 -0.41 21.39 4.38
C ASN A 44 -1.01 22.05 5.63
N GLY A 45 -0.29 22.00 6.75
CA GLY A 45 -0.74 22.52 8.04
C GLY A 45 -1.64 21.56 8.85
N THR A 46 -2.06 20.42 8.29
CA THR A 46 -2.76 19.37 9.05
C THR A 46 -1.82 18.59 9.96
N SER A 47 -2.37 17.97 11.00
CA SER A 47 -1.56 17.25 11.97
C SER A 47 -0.88 16.01 11.32
N PRO A 48 0.31 15.58 11.79
CA PRO A 48 0.96 14.38 11.26
C PRO A 48 0.08 13.12 11.32
N LYS A 49 -0.77 13.02 12.35
CA LYS A 49 -1.73 11.92 12.53
C LYS A 49 -2.81 11.91 11.45
N GLU A 50 -3.36 13.07 11.13
CA GLU A 50 -4.37 13.21 10.06
C GLU A 50 -3.77 12.92 8.69
N ARG A 51 -2.55 13.41 8.41
CA ARG A 51 -1.83 13.10 7.17
C ARG A 51 -1.58 11.60 7.01
N ALA A 52 -1.16 10.92 8.08
CA ALA A 52 -0.95 9.48 8.06
C ALA A 52 -2.27 8.70 7.83
N ALA A 53 -3.37 9.13 8.44
CA ALA A 53 -4.69 8.55 8.20
C ALA A 53 -5.16 8.79 6.76
N HIS A 54 -4.92 9.98 6.21
CA HIS A 54 -5.27 10.30 4.83
C HIS A 54 -4.43 9.50 3.82
N ALA A 55 -3.12 9.33 4.06
CA ALA A 55 -2.27 8.46 3.27
C ALA A 55 -2.76 6.99 3.28
N GLU A 56 -3.19 6.47 4.43
CA GLU A 56 -3.84 5.14 4.51
C GLU A 56 -5.09 5.08 3.61
N GLN A 57 -5.95 6.10 3.63
CA GLN A 57 -7.15 6.13 2.80
C GLN A 57 -6.83 6.18 1.30
N ILE A 58 -5.82 6.93 0.89
CA ILE A 58 -5.35 6.96 -0.51
C ILE A 58 -4.92 5.56 -0.95
N ILE A 59 -4.12 4.87 -0.14
CA ILE A 59 -3.66 3.50 -0.46
C ILE A 59 -4.85 2.52 -0.52
N ARG A 60 -5.80 2.62 0.42
CA ARG A 60 -7.02 1.79 0.40
C ARG A 60 -7.81 2.00 -0.87
N LYS A 61 -8.08 3.26 -1.23
CA LYS A 61 -8.83 3.62 -2.43
C LYS A 61 -8.12 3.13 -3.68
N ALA A 62 -6.80 3.30 -3.77
CA ALA A 62 -6.03 2.84 -4.91
C ALA A 62 -6.08 1.31 -5.07
N ILE A 63 -6.02 0.54 -3.97
CA ILE A 63 -6.23 -0.92 -4.01
C ILE A 63 -7.63 -1.25 -4.52
N ASP A 64 -8.64 -0.50 -4.10
CA ASP A 64 -10.03 -0.77 -4.43
C ASP A 64 -10.38 -0.45 -5.89
N THR A 65 -9.72 0.55 -6.48
CA THR A 65 -9.87 0.91 -7.89
C THR A 65 -9.00 0.04 -8.81
N ALA A 66 -7.74 -0.21 -8.44
CA ALA A 66 -6.77 -0.83 -9.33
C ALA A 66 -6.94 -2.34 -9.52
N LEU A 67 -7.67 -3.01 -8.61
CA LEU A 67 -7.73 -4.47 -8.54
C LEU A 67 -9.16 -4.96 -8.33
N ASP A 68 -9.45 -6.13 -8.90
CA ASP A 68 -10.67 -6.89 -8.61
C ASP A 68 -10.41 -8.00 -7.59
N ASP A 69 -11.47 -8.58 -7.02
CA ASP A 69 -11.32 -9.77 -6.19
C ASP A 69 -10.94 -11.00 -7.04
N PRO A 70 -10.06 -11.89 -6.53
CA PRO A 70 -9.55 -11.95 -5.15
C PRO A 70 -8.29 -11.09 -4.88
N ALA A 71 -7.70 -10.45 -5.88
CA ALA A 71 -6.45 -9.70 -5.76
C ALA A 71 -6.60 -8.49 -4.81
N LYS A 72 -7.72 -7.77 -4.86
CA LYS A 72 -8.07 -6.69 -3.94
C LYS A 72 -7.99 -7.13 -2.48
N SER A 73 -8.70 -8.21 -2.14
CA SER A 73 -8.69 -8.79 -0.80
C SER A 73 -7.28 -9.26 -0.38
N ALA A 74 -6.56 -9.92 -1.27
CA ALA A 74 -5.19 -10.36 -1.04
C ALA A 74 -4.24 -9.19 -0.73
N MET A 75 -4.35 -8.08 -1.48
CA MET A 75 -3.50 -6.89 -1.27
C MET A 75 -3.87 -6.12 0.00
N ARG A 76 -5.16 -6.04 0.38
CA ARG A 76 -5.57 -5.50 1.68
C ARG A 76 -4.97 -6.29 2.84
N VAL A 77 -4.93 -7.61 2.74
CA VAL A 77 -4.26 -8.48 3.72
C VAL A 77 -2.76 -8.25 3.71
N LEU A 78 -2.14 -8.22 2.52
CA LEU A 78 -0.71 -8.04 2.37
C LEU A 78 -0.24 -6.72 2.99
N PHE A 79 -0.98 -5.63 2.82
CA PHE A 79 -0.68 -4.32 3.42
C PHE A 79 -1.13 -4.18 4.88
N GLY A 80 -1.68 -5.22 5.50
CA GLY A 80 -2.14 -5.16 6.90
C GLY A 80 -3.40 -4.30 7.11
N LEU A 81 -4.11 -3.98 6.03
CA LEU A 81 -5.30 -3.12 6.00
C LEU A 81 -6.59 -3.88 6.33
N ALA A 82 -6.58 -5.21 6.18
CA ALA A 82 -7.68 -6.09 6.57
C ALA A 82 -7.80 -6.21 8.10
N ALA A 83 -8.94 -6.73 8.57
CA ALA A 83 -9.13 -7.08 9.98
C ALA A 83 -8.21 -8.25 10.36
N GLY A 84 -7.65 -8.22 11.58
CA GLY A 84 -6.77 -9.29 12.08
C GLY A 84 -5.37 -9.36 11.44
N THR A 85 -5.02 -8.45 10.52
CA THR A 85 -3.69 -8.42 9.87
C THR A 85 -2.79 -7.30 10.37
N ARG A 86 -3.23 -6.56 11.39
CA ARG A 86 -2.44 -5.46 11.97
C ARG A 86 -1.28 -6.03 12.79
N ARG A 87 -0.09 -5.43 12.66
CA ARG A 87 1.14 -5.81 13.38
C ARG A 87 1.56 -7.28 13.20
N SER A 88 1.00 -7.99 12.22
CA SER A 88 1.43 -9.33 11.88
C SER A 88 2.61 -9.29 10.91
N SER A 89 3.42 -10.35 10.93
CA SER A 89 4.59 -10.45 10.06
C SER A 89 4.19 -10.41 8.59
N VAL A 90 5.11 -9.95 7.74
CA VAL A 90 4.89 -9.93 6.28
C VAL A 90 4.68 -11.35 5.74
N ASP A 91 5.30 -12.37 6.35
CA ASP A 91 5.16 -13.75 5.92
C ASP A 91 3.77 -14.29 6.22
N PHE A 92 3.24 -14.04 7.43
CA PHE A 92 1.85 -14.38 7.77
C PHE A 92 0.86 -13.70 6.81
N ARG A 93 1.07 -12.42 6.50
CA ARG A 93 0.21 -11.68 5.55
C ARG A 93 0.29 -12.25 4.14
N ARG A 94 1.47 -12.67 3.69
CA ARG A 94 1.65 -13.33 2.38
C ARG A 94 0.95 -14.69 2.32
N GLU A 95 1.04 -15.49 3.38
CA GLU A 95 0.34 -16.77 3.45
C GLU A 95 -1.17 -16.57 3.35
N ARG A 96 -1.71 -15.61 4.09
CA ARG A 96 -3.14 -15.26 4.04
C ARG A 96 -3.53 -14.70 2.68
N ALA A 97 -2.72 -13.82 2.09
CA ALA A 97 -2.97 -13.26 0.76
C ALA A 97 -2.95 -14.34 -0.34
N ALA A 98 -2.01 -15.29 -0.27
CA ALA A 98 -1.95 -16.43 -1.17
C ALA A 98 -3.19 -17.33 -1.05
N ALA A 99 -3.70 -17.52 0.17
CA ALA A 99 -4.94 -18.27 0.40
C ALA A 99 -6.16 -17.62 -0.27
N TYR A 100 -6.27 -16.28 -0.24
CA TYR A 100 -7.33 -15.56 -0.98
C TYR A 100 -7.26 -15.81 -2.49
N MET A 101 -6.05 -15.92 -3.04
CA MET A 101 -5.82 -16.15 -4.47
C MET A 101 -5.84 -17.63 -4.86
N GLY A 102 -6.03 -18.56 -3.92
CA GLY A 102 -6.01 -20.00 -4.21
C GLY A 102 -4.65 -20.53 -4.68
N ILE A 103 -3.56 -19.85 -4.32
CA ILE A 103 -2.19 -20.22 -4.73
C ILE A 103 -1.28 -20.46 -3.52
N THR A 104 -0.12 -21.05 -3.76
CA THR A 104 0.88 -21.24 -2.70
C THR A 104 1.55 -19.91 -2.33
N PRO A 105 2.02 -19.74 -1.08
CA PRO A 105 2.74 -18.53 -0.65
C PRO A 105 3.98 -18.24 -1.51
N GLY A 106 4.67 -19.29 -1.97
CA GLY A 106 5.82 -19.15 -2.87
C GLY A 106 5.44 -18.62 -4.25
N ALA A 107 4.29 -19.04 -4.80
CA ALA A 107 3.77 -18.51 -6.06
C ALA A 107 3.36 -17.03 -5.94
N PHE A 108 2.73 -16.65 -4.83
CA PHE A 108 2.36 -15.26 -4.55
C PHE A 108 3.58 -14.32 -4.52
N ARG A 109 4.67 -14.74 -3.86
CA ARG A 109 5.92 -13.95 -3.72
C ARG A 109 6.62 -13.67 -5.06
N ARG A 110 6.25 -14.35 -6.14
CA ARG A 110 6.91 -14.15 -7.44
C ARG A 110 6.66 -12.73 -7.97
N PRO A 111 7.63 -12.10 -8.64
CA PRO A 111 7.49 -10.74 -9.15
C PRO A 111 6.25 -10.53 -10.03
N ARG A 112 5.89 -11.53 -10.85
CA ARG A 112 4.72 -11.50 -11.74
C ARG A 112 3.37 -11.47 -11.02
N GLN A 113 3.33 -11.75 -9.71
CA GLN A 113 2.11 -11.74 -8.91
C GLN A 113 2.14 -10.52 -7.98
N GLU A 114 2.86 -10.62 -6.87
CA GLU A 114 2.95 -9.55 -5.87
C GLU A 114 3.49 -8.24 -6.44
N GLY A 115 4.51 -8.30 -7.31
CA GLY A 115 5.12 -7.10 -7.89
C GLY A 115 4.19 -6.35 -8.84
N VAL A 116 3.51 -7.06 -9.74
CA VAL A 116 2.57 -6.46 -10.71
C VAL A 116 1.39 -5.81 -9.98
N MET A 117 0.84 -6.46 -8.95
CA MET A 117 -0.24 -5.85 -8.17
C MET A 117 0.19 -4.56 -7.46
N ILE A 118 1.41 -4.52 -6.90
CA ILE A 118 1.95 -3.29 -6.29
C ILE A 118 2.16 -2.20 -7.35
N LEU A 119 2.65 -2.56 -8.54
CA LEU A 119 2.83 -1.62 -9.64
C LEU A 119 1.49 -1.03 -10.12
N ASN A 120 0.44 -1.85 -10.26
CA ASN A 120 -0.90 -1.36 -10.62
C ASN A 120 -1.45 -0.37 -9.58
N ILE A 121 -1.24 -0.64 -8.29
CA ILE A 121 -1.61 0.30 -7.21
C ILE A 121 -0.79 1.59 -7.32
N ALA A 122 0.51 1.51 -7.65
CA ALA A 122 1.36 2.69 -7.83
C ALA A 122 0.88 3.56 -8.99
N PHE A 123 0.49 2.96 -10.13
CA PHE A 123 -0.13 3.67 -11.25
C PHE A 123 -1.42 4.39 -10.84
N GLU A 124 -2.29 3.72 -10.10
CA GLU A 124 -3.55 4.31 -9.64
C GLU A 124 -3.31 5.49 -8.68
N ILE A 125 -2.35 5.36 -7.76
CA ILE A 125 -1.95 6.46 -6.88
C ILE A 125 -1.42 7.63 -7.72
N ALA A 126 -0.52 7.38 -8.67
CA ALA A 126 0.02 8.43 -9.52
C ALA A 126 -1.05 9.11 -10.38
N ALA A 127 -2.06 8.37 -10.84
CA ALA A 127 -3.15 8.93 -11.65
C ALA A 127 -4.15 9.78 -10.84
N THR A 128 -4.22 9.60 -9.51
CA THR A 128 -5.26 10.20 -8.65
C THR A 128 -4.73 11.18 -7.60
N ALA A 129 -3.40 11.31 -7.46
CA ALA A 129 -2.72 12.19 -6.52
C ALA A 129 -2.51 13.62 -7.03
#